data_AF-K2SUC8-F1
#
_entry.id   AF-K2SUC8-F1
#
_cell.length_a   1.000
_cell.length_b   1.000
_cell.length_c   1.000
_cell.angle_alpha   90.00
_cell.angle_beta   90.00
_cell.angle_gamma   90.00
#
_symmetry.space_group_name_H-M   'P 1'
#
loop_
_entity.id
_entity.type
_entity.pdbx_description
1 polymer ?
#
loop_
_entity_poly.entity_id
_entity_poly.type
_entity_poly.pdbx_seq_one_letter_code
_entity_poly.pdbx_strand_id
1 'polypeptide(L)'
;MMIQQPQWHRKAQIVIAAAACLLLCILILRQYIQHATHSIPHLNSKETSSRLPPVGQQRPQHKPSQTTCHDLPGASSVFVVLKTGATESQIKLPVHLATTLRCTPHYAIYSDLDEDIATVPIYDVFAGVPDSLKSASPDFAFYHLQHSWRRAGLNISAIALASSDMRGAAWTLDKWKFLPLMLRALADAPLSTPWFLFIEADTGIVWTNTLRWLQRLDARQALYFGGQNWLADDIFPFGHGGTGVVLSRPALVRLAGMLSAEPDVSIIKKL
;
A
#
# COMPACT_ATOMS: atom_id res chain seq x y z
N MET A 1 49.38 -3.98 -45.31
CA MET A 1 48.54 -3.03 -46.07
C MET A 1 47.10 -3.18 -45.56
N MET A 2 46.68 -2.37 -44.58
CA MET A 2 45.32 -2.42 -44.02
C MET A 2 44.39 -1.57 -44.89
N ILE A 3 43.41 -2.22 -45.52
CA ILE A 3 42.39 -1.55 -46.34
C ILE A 3 41.42 -0.85 -45.38
N GLN A 4 41.48 0.48 -45.29
CA GLN A 4 40.48 1.27 -44.59
C GLN A 4 39.15 1.17 -45.34
N GLN A 5 38.15 0.59 -44.68
CA GLN A 5 36.79 0.50 -45.20
C GLN A 5 36.14 1.91 -45.27
N PRO A 6 35.54 2.30 -46.41
CA PRO A 6 34.96 3.63 -46.60
C PRO A 6 33.90 3.99 -45.54
N GLN A 7 33.92 5.22 -45.03
CA GLN A 7 32.98 5.72 -44.01
C GLN A 7 31.49 5.55 -44.38
N TRP A 8 31.16 5.47 -45.67
CA TRP A 8 29.79 5.28 -46.14
C TRP A 8 29.20 3.90 -45.77
N HIS A 9 30.03 2.86 -45.70
CA HIS A 9 29.58 1.51 -45.29
C HIS A 9 29.15 1.47 -43.82
N ARG A 10 29.82 2.20 -42.93
CA ARG A 10 29.44 2.26 -41.51
C ARG A 10 28.10 2.98 -41.31
N LYS A 11 27.85 4.06 -42.04
CA LYS A 11 26.56 4.77 -41.99
C LYS A 11 25.42 3.91 -42.56
N ALA A 12 25.66 3.21 -43.66
CA ALA A 12 24.71 2.28 -44.23
C ALA A 12 24.38 1.12 -43.27
N GLN A 13 25.38 0.55 -42.61
CA GLN A 13 25.20 -0.51 -41.61
C GLN A 13 24.36 -0.05 -40.40
N ILE A 14 24.58 1.18 -39.91
CA ILE A 14 23.79 1.75 -38.80
C ILE A 14 22.33 1.95 -39.22
N VAL A 15 22.08 2.47 -40.42
CA VAL A 15 20.70 2.67 -40.93
C VAL A 15 19.99 1.33 -41.11
N ILE A 16 20.67 0.33 -41.66
CA ILE A 16 20.12 -1.02 -41.83
C ILE A 16 19.81 -1.66 -40.46
N ALA A 17 20.71 -1.54 -39.50
CA ALA A 17 20.50 -2.05 -38.14
C ALA A 17 19.33 -1.37 -37.42
N ALA A 18 19.21 -0.04 -37.55
CA ALA A 18 18.10 0.71 -36.98
C ALA A 18 16.76 0.33 -37.62
N ALA A 19 16.72 0.18 -38.95
CA ALA A 19 15.54 -0.28 -39.67
C ALA A 19 15.13 -1.71 -39.27
N ALA A 20 16.10 -2.62 -39.11
CA ALA A 20 15.84 -3.98 -38.65
C ALA A 20 15.30 -4.02 -37.21
N CYS A 21 15.84 -3.20 -36.30
CA CYS A 21 15.33 -3.09 -34.94
C CYS A 21 13.91 -2.54 -34.91
N LEU A 22 13.62 -1.50 -35.69
CA LEU A 22 12.29 -0.91 -35.78
C LEU A 22 11.26 -1.93 -36.29
N LEU A 23 11.64 -2.72 -37.32
CA LEU A 23 10.78 -3.74 -37.90
C LEU A 23 10.52 -4.88 -36.90
N LEU A 24 11.54 -5.29 -36.13
CA LEU A 24 11.39 -6.27 -35.05
C LEU A 24 10.45 -5.77 -33.93
N CYS A 25 10.60 -4.50 -33.51
CA CYS A 25 9.71 -3.88 -32.53
C CYS A 25 8.26 -3.86 -33.01
N ILE A 26 8.02 -3.53 -34.29
CA ILE A 26 6.67 -3.53 -34.87
C ILE A 26 6.08 -4.95 -34.89
N LEU A 27 6.88 -5.97 -35.20
CA LEU A 27 6.43 -7.36 -35.20
C LEU A 27 6.07 -7.85 -33.78
N ILE A 28 6.90 -7.53 -32.78
CA ILE A 28 6.63 -7.85 -31.37
C ILE A 28 5.35 -7.14 -30.90
N LEU A 29 5.18 -5.86 -31.23
CA LEU A 29 3.99 -5.09 -30.85
C LEU A 29 2.72 -5.67 -31.49
N ARG A 30 2.79 -6.09 -32.77
CA ARG A 30 1.68 -6.76 -33.45
C ARG A 30 1.32 -8.09 -32.79
N GLN A 31 2.32 -8.90 -32.44
CA GLN A 31 2.09 -10.18 -31.77
C GLN A 31 1.47 -9.99 -30.38
N TYR A 32 1.90 -8.97 -29.64
CA TYR A 32 1.31 -8.60 -28.36
C TYR A 32 -0.16 -8.17 -28.49
N ILE A 33 -0.47 -7.31 -29.47
CA ILE A 33 -1.86 -6.87 -29.73
C ILE A 33 -2.74 -8.05 -30.14
N GLN A 34 -2.24 -8.94 -31.00
CA GLN A 34 -2.98 -10.15 -31.40
C GLN A 34 -3.28 -11.06 -30.21
N HIS A 35 -2.31 -11.28 -29.31
CA HIS A 35 -2.53 -12.02 -28.08
C HIS A 35 -3.57 -11.36 -27.18
N ALA A 36 -3.49 -10.04 -26.99
CA ALA A 36 -4.46 -9.29 -26.19
C ALA A 36 -5.88 -9.38 -26.76
N THR A 37 -6.04 -9.39 -28.09
CA THR A 37 -7.36 -9.54 -28.74
C THR A 37 -7.94 -10.95 -28.64
N HIS A 38 -7.10 -12.00 -28.57
CA HIS A 38 -7.56 -13.39 -28.41
C HIS A 38 -7.90 -13.76 -26.95
N SER A 39 -7.48 -12.96 -25.97
CA SER A 39 -7.72 -13.21 -24.54
C SER A 39 -8.98 -12.54 -23.98
N ILE A 40 -9.85 -11.96 -24.81
CA ILE A 40 -11.18 -11.50 -24.38
C ILE A 40 -12.16 -12.68 -24.50
N PRO A 41 -12.68 -13.26 -23.40
CA PRO A 41 -13.72 -14.27 -23.48
C PRO A 41 -14.99 -13.61 -24.04
N HIS A 42 -15.42 -14.06 -25.21
CA HIS A 42 -16.72 -13.72 -25.78
C HIS A 42 -17.82 -14.24 -24.82
N LEU A 43 -18.46 -13.34 -24.07
CA LEU A 43 -19.72 -13.61 -23.37
C LEU A 43 -20.81 -13.77 -24.43
N ASN A 44 -20.92 -14.98 -24.99
CA ASN A 44 -22.01 -15.34 -25.87
C ASN A 44 -23.27 -15.61 -25.04
N SER A 45 -24.18 -14.64 -25.01
CA SER A 45 -25.59 -14.85 -24.68
C SER A 45 -26.23 -15.73 -25.75
N LYS A 46 -26.22 -17.05 -25.55
CA LYS A 46 -27.14 -17.96 -26.23
C LYS A 46 -28.38 -18.12 -25.36
N GLU A 47 -29.43 -17.38 -25.71
CA GLU A 47 -30.80 -17.71 -25.33
C GLU A 47 -31.08 -19.15 -25.76
N THR A 48 -31.12 -20.05 -24.78
CA THR A 48 -31.61 -21.41 -24.99
C THR A 48 -33.01 -21.46 -24.41
N SER A 49 -33.99 -21.34 -25.29
CA SER A 49 -35.37 -21.73 -25.04
C SER A 49 -35.40 -23.23 -24.72
N SER A 50 -35.56 -23.57 -23.44
CA SER A 50 -35.87 -24.93 -23.01
C SER A 50 -37.01 -24.89 -21.99
N ARG A 51 -38.04 -25.67 -22.30
CA ARG A 51 -39.32 -25.76 -21.60
C ARG A 51 -39.11 -26.14 -20.14
N LEU A 52 -39.74 -25.40 -19.23
CA LEU A 52 -39.80 -25.75 -17.81
C LEU A 52 -40.70 -27.00 -17.59
N PRO A 53 -40.25 -28.03 -16.86
CA PRO A 53 -41.13 -29.05 -16.29
C PRO A 53 -41.82 -28.51 -15.02
N PRO A 54 -42.94 -29.12 -14.58
CA PRO A 54 -43.82 -28.51 -13.59
C PRO A 54 -43.20 -28.47 -12.19
N VAL A 55 -43.50 -27.37 -11.51
CA VAL A 55 -43.14 -27.03 -10.13
C VAL A 55 -43.65 -28.10 -9.18
N GLY A 56 -42.73 -28.77 -8.48
CA GLY A 56 -43.11 -29.79 -7.50
C GLY A 56 -41.93 -30.47 -6.84
N GLN A 57 -41.01 -29.71 -6.24
CA GLN A 57 -40.14 -30.19 -5.16
C GLN A 57 -39.50 -28.99 -4.44
N GLN A 58 -39.85 -28.80 -3.17
CA GLN A 58 -39.26 -27.77 -2.31
C GLN A 58 -37.78 -28.09 -2.11
N ARG A 59 -36.91 -27.34 -2.79
CA ARG A 59 -35.49 -27.25 -2.40
C ARG A 59 -35.45 -26.51 -1.06
N PRO A 60 -34.70 -26.98 -0.04
CA PRO A 60 -34.54 -26.22 1.19
C PRO A 60 -34.04 -24.83 0.81
N GLN A 61 -34.81 -23.79 1.16
CA GLN A 61 -34.37 -22.41 1.04
C GLN A 61 -33.22 -22.22 2.02
N HIS A 62 -31.99 -22.49 1.57
CA HIS A 62 -30.82 -21.97 2.23
C HIS A 62 -30.85 -20.47 1.98
N LYS A 63 -31.44 -19.71 2.91
CA LYS A 63 -31.21 -18.27 3.01
C LYS A 63 -29.70 -18.10 2.93
N PRO A 64 -29.15 -17.36 1.95
CA PRO A 64 -27.74 -17.01 2.02
C PRO A 64 -27.60 -16.27 3.34
N SER A 65 -26.89 -16.87 4.29
CA SER A 65 -26.42 -16.16 5.46
C SER A 65 -25.72 -14.91 4.91
N GLN A 66 -26.28 -13.73 5.15
CA GLN A 66 -25.64 -12.46 4.79
C GLN A 66 -24.47 -12.21 5.75
N THR A 67 -23.55 -13.16 5.84
CA THR A 67 -22.31 -13.01 6.60
C THR A 67 -21.53 -11.94 5.88
N THR A 68 -21.54 -10.73 6.44
CA THR A 68 -20.71 -9.65 5.93
C THR A 68 -19.25 -9.99 6.24
N CYS A 69 -18.29 -9.45 5.48
CA CYS A 69 -16.88 -9.76 5.75
C CYS A 69 -16.42 -9.32 7.16
N HIS A 70 -17.16 -8.40 7.79
CA HIS A 70 -16.98 -7.98 9.17
C HIS A 70 -17.29 -9.09 10.19
N ASP A 71 -18.15 -10.04 9.83
CA ASP A 71 -18.58 -11.15 10.70
C ASP A 71 -17.68 -12.39 10.53
N LEU A 72 -16.59 -12.28 9.76
CA LEU A 72 -15.65 -13.38 9.59
C LEU A 72 -14.98 -13.70 10.92
N PRO A 73 -14.83 -15.00 11.28
CA PRO A 73 -14.16 -15.39 12.51
C PRO A 73 -12.76 -14.76 12.63
N GLY A 74 -12.54 -13.99 13.70
CA GLY A 74 -11.28 -13.30 13.98
C GLY A 74 -11.15 -11.88 13.39
N ALA A 75 -12.14 -11.37 12.65
CA ALA A 75 -12.10 -10.00 12.11
C ALA A 75 -11.94 -8.93 13.20
N SER A 76 -12.64 -9.07 14.32
CA SER A 76 -12.50 -8.20 15.51
C SER A 76 -11.18 -8.37 16.27
N SER A 77 -10.37 -9.37 15.92
CA SER A 77 -9.06 -9.60 16.52
C SER A 77 -7.93 -8.86 15.78
N VAL A 78 -8.25 -8.07 14.76
CA VAL A 78 -7.26 -7.35 13.94
C VAL A 78 -7.53 -5.85 13.98
N PHE A 79 -6.53 -5.07 14.38
CA PHE A 79 -6.51 -3.62 14.22
C PHE A 79 -5.80 -3.28 12.91
N VAL A 80 -6.52 -2.71 11.94
CA VAL A 80 -5.93 -2.29 10.67
C VAL A 80 -5.38 -0.88 10.79
N VAL A 81 -4.11 -0.73 10.44
CA VAL A 81 -3.42 0.56 10.45
C VAL A 81 -3.13 0.94 9.01
N LEU A 82 -3.87 1.92 8.48
CA LEU A 82 -3.70 2.38 7.10
C LEU A 82 -2.81 3.63 7.08
N LYS A 83 -1.59 3.49 6.55
CA LYS A 83 -0.67 4.60 6.30
C LYS A 83 -0.91 5.22 4.93
N THR A 84 -0.92 6.55 4.86
CA THR A 84 -0.94 7.29 3.59
C THR A 84 -0.09 8.57 3.68
N GLY A 85 -0.12 9.39 2.64
CA GLY A 85 0.37 10.77 2.66
C GLY A 85 -0.69 11.72 2.14
N ALA A 86 -0.62 12.99 2.56
CA ALA A 86 -1.55 14.05 2.14
C ALA A 86 -1.60 14.23 0.60
N THR A 87 -0.54 13.85 -0.09
CA THR A 87 -0.43 13.93 -1.54
C THR A 87 -1.31 12.92 -2.28
N GLU A 88 -1.78 11.86 -1.62
CA GLU A 88 -2.54 10.77 -2.24
C GLU A 88 -3.77 10.32 -1.45
N SER A 89 -3.94 10.77 -0.21
CA SER A 89 -5.04 10.40 0.71
C SER A 89 -6.41 10.54 0.05
N GLN A 90 -6.68 11.69 -0.59
CA GLN A 90 -7.94 12.01 -1.27
C GLN A 90 -8.27 11.09 -2.44
N ILE A 91 -7.24 10.52 -3.10
CA ILE A 91 -7.41 9.69 -4.30
C ILE A 91 -7.47 8.20 -3.91
N LYS A 92 -6.64 7.78 -2.95
CA LYS A 92 -6.45 6.36 -2.62
C LYS A 92 -7.30 5.87 -1.44
N LEU A 93 -7.69 6.72 -0.49
CA LEU A 93 -8.50 6.25 0.65
C LEU A 93 -9.95 5.87 0.32
N PRO A 94 -10.67 6.53 -0.61
CA PRO A 94 -12.07 6.22 -0.86
C PRO A 94 -12.34 4.74 -1.16
N VAL A 95 -11.46 4.07 -1.91
CA VAL A 95 -11.63 2.64 -2.22
C VAL A 95 -11.50 1.78 -0.96
N HIS A 96 -10.60 2.10 -0.03
CA HIS A 96 -10.46 1.36 1.22
C HIS A 96 -11.66 1.53 2.14
N LEU A 97 -12.21 2.75 2.23
CA LEU A 97 -13.43 3.03 3.00
C LEU A 97 -14.64 2.26 2.43
N ALA A 98 -14.74 2.15 1.10
CA ALA A 98 -15.81 1.42 0.43
C ALA A 98 -15.62 -0.11 0.42
N THR A 99 -14.40 -0.61 0.65
CA THR A 99 -14.06 -2.03 0.52
C THR A 99 -13.31 -2.57 1.75
N THR A 100 -11.98 -2.43 1.79
CA THR A 100 -11.06 -3.04 2.77
C THR A 100 -11.49 -2.84 4.22
N LEU A 101 -11.82 -1.60 4.59
CA LEU A 101 -12.07 -1.20 5.97
C LEU A 101 -13.48 -1.56 6.44
N ARG A 102 -14.39 -1.94 5.53
CA ARG A 102 -15.72 -2.46 5.90
C ARG A 102 -15.68 -3.82 6.58
N CYS A 103 -14.56 -4.53 6.47
CA CYS A 103 -14.41 -5.89 6.98
C CYS A 103 -13.74 -5.95 8.36
N THR A 104 -13.49 -4.81 8.99
CA THR A 104 -12.99 -4.74 10.37
C THR A 104 -13.73 -3.66 11.16
N PRO A 105 -14.10 -3.91 12.43
CA PRO A 105 -14.59 -2.87 13.33
C PRO A 105 -13.47 -1.96 13.85
N HIS A 106 -12.20 -2.33 13.64
CA HIS A 106 -11.06 -1.72 14.30
C HIS A 106 -10.03 -1.28 13.28
N TYR A 107 -9.99 0.02 13.01
CA TYR A 107 -8.97 0.61 12.17
C TYR A 107 -8.66 2.04 12.59
N ALA A 108 -7.49 2.52 12.17
CA ALA A 108 -7.13 3.93 12.17
C ALA A 108 -6.35 4.26 10.90
N ILE A 109 -6.50 5.50 10.44
CA ILE A 109 -5.84 6.02 9.24
C ILE A 109 -4.87 7.11 9.67
N TYR A 110 -3.61 6.97 9.26
CA TYR A 110 -2.53 7.89 9.60
C TYR A 110 -1.88 8.46 8.35
N SER A 111 -1.56 9.75 8.40
CA SER A 111 -0.89 10.50 7.34
C SER A 111 0.17 11.42 7.92
N ASP A 112 0.83 12.19 7.06
CA ASP A 112 1.69 13.33 7.41
C ASP A 112 0.91 14.65 7.55
N LEU A 113 -0.43 14.59 7.49
CA LEU A 113 -1.34 15.72 7.65
C LEU A 113 -2.65 15.25 8.26
N ASP A 114 -3.21 16.06 9.15
CA ASP A 114 -4.54 15.86 9.70
C ASP A 114 -5.61 16.29 8.69
N GLU A 115 -6.56 15.39 8.41
CA GLU A 115 -7.63 15.59 7.44
C GLU A 115 -8.89 14.82 7.86
N ASP A 116 -10.05 15.23 7.34
CA ASP A 116 -11.28 14.43 7.37
C ASP A 116 -11.66 14.07 5.93
N ILE A 117 -11.75 12.77 5.63
CA ILE A 117 -12.14 12.27 4.31
C ILE A 117 -13.38 11.41 4.46
N ALA A 118 -14.47 11.81 3.79
CA ALA A 118 -15.76 11.16 3.91
C ALA A 118 -16.20 10.94 5.38
N THR A 119 -15.99 11.95 6.23
CA THR A 119 -16.25 11.94 7.70
C THR A 119 -15.39 10.97 8.52
N VAL A 120 -14.39 10.35 7.91
CA VAL A 120 -13.41 9.52 8.60
C VAL A 120 -12.16 10.36 8.91
N PRO A 121 -11.77 10.45 10.20
CA PRO A 121 -10.60 11.21 10.59
C PRO A 121 -9.32 10.51 10.15
N ILE A 122 -8.37 11.31 9.69
CA ILE A 122 -7.02 10.94 9.34
C ILE A 122 -6.09 11.69 10.29
N TYR A 123 -5.27 10.94 11.02
CA TYR A 123 -4.44 11.50 12.07
C TYR A 123 -3.04 11.83 11.55
N ASP A 124 -2.55 13.04 11.84
CA ASP A 124 -1.15 13.39 11.64
C ASP A 124 -0.26 12.58 12.59
N VAL A 125 0.55 11.70 12.00
CA VAL A 125 1.49 10.85 12.71
C VAL A 125 2.59 11.64 13.42
N PHE A 126 2.92 12.84 12.93
CA PHE A 126 3.98 13.69 13.46
C PHE A 126 3.49 14.71 14.50
N ALA A 127 2.19 14.76 14.80
CA ALA A 127 1.63 15.71 15.78
C ALA A 127 2.25 15.57 17.18
N GLY A 128 2.61 14.34 17.58
CA GLY A 128 3.29 14.05 18.86
C GLY A 128 4.82 14.09 18.80
N VAL A 129 5.40 14.34 17.63
CA VAL A 129 6.85 14.37 17.44
C VAL A 129 7.39 15.76 17.81
N PRO A 130 8.41 15.86 18.69
CA PRO A 130 8.96 17.15 19.11
C PRO A 130 9.40 18.02 17.94
N ASP A 131 9.12 19.32 18.01
CA ASP A 131 9.51 20.29 16.97
C ASP A 131 11.03 20.37 16.77
N SER A 132 11.81 20.07 17.82
CA SER A 132 13.27 19.97 17.72
C SER A 132 13.72 18.84 16.79
N LEU A 133 13.01 17.70 16.76
CA LEU A 133 13.31 16.59 15.86
C LEU A 133 12.95 16.97 14.41
N LYS A 134 11.77 17.57 14.23
CA LYS A 134 11.29 17.99 12.91
C LYS A 134 12.20 19.08 12.32
N SER A 135 12.67 20.01 13.15
CA SER A 135 13.58 21.08 12.72
C SER A 135 15.01 20.61 12.46
N ALA A 136 15.43 19.46 13.01
CA ALA A 136 16.79 18.96 12.89
C ALA A 136 17.08 18.26 11.56
N SER A 137 16.05 17.94 10.76
CA SER A 137 16.19 17.25 9.48
C SER A 137 15.54 18.04 8.34
N PRO A 138 16.24 18.25 7.21
CA PRO A 138 15.66 18.90 6.03
C PRO A 138 14.51 18.09 5.42
N ASP A 139 14.40 16.80 5.73
CA ASP A 139 13.31 15.93 5.24
C ASP A 139 11.92 16.44 5.67
N PHE A 140 11.82 17.16 6.79
CA PHE A 140 10.57 17.76 7.27
C PHE A 140 10.23 19.10 6.60
N ALA A 141 11.05 19.61 5.68
CA ALA A 141 10.70 20.80 4.92
C ALA A 141 9.37 20.61 4.15
N PHE A 142 9.15 19.41 3.60
CA PHE A 142 7.90 19.08 2.92
C PHE A 142 6.71 19.03 3.88
N TYR A 143 6.89 18.47 5.08
CA TYR A 143 5.87 18.48 6.14
C TYR A 143 5.40 19.91 6.45
N HIS A 144 6.33 20.84 6.69
CA HIS A 144 5.98 22.23 6.95
C HIS A 144 5.30 22.92 5.76
N LEU A 145 5.77 22.62 4.54
CA LEU A 145 5.22 23.15 3.31
C LEU A 145 3.78 22.70 3.09
N GLN A 146 3.47 21.41 3.22
CA GLN A 146 2.11 20.91 3.02
C GLN A 146 1.13 21.43 4.09
N HIS A 147 1.58 21.60 5.34
CA HIS A 147 0.76 22.26 6.37
C HIS A 147 0.49 23.74 6.02
N SER A 148 1.43 24.43 5.37
CA SER A 148 1.18 25.78 4.87
C SER A 148 0.13 25.82 3.75
N TRP A 149 0.18 24.85 2.84
CA TRP A 149 -0.83 24.68 1.79
C TRP A 149 -2.21 24.35 2.35
N ARG A 150 -2.27 23.48 3.38
CA ARG A 150 -3.52 23.17 4.09
C ARG A 150 -4.14 24.43 4.69
N ARG A 151 -3.35 25.26 5.38
CA ARG A 151 -3.81 26.55 5.94
C ARG A 151 -4.27 27.53 4.86
N ALA A 152 -3.69 27.46 3.67
CA ALA A 152 -4.08 28.28 2.52
C ALA A 152 -5.27 27.69 1.72
N GLY A 153 -5.82 26.55 2.11
CA GLY A 153 -6.94 25.90 1.42
C GLY A 153 -6.58 25.31 0.05
N LEU A 154 -5.30 25.00 -0.19
CA LEU A 154 -4.85 24.46 -1.46
C LEU A 154 -5.08 22.95 -1.56
N ASN A 155 -5.29 22.46 -2.78
CA ASN A 155 -5.39 21.03 -3.07
C ASN A 155 -3.99 20.41 -3.17
N ILE A 156 -3.54 19.78 -2.09
CA ILE A 156 -2.20 19.17 -1.96
C ILE A 156 -2.01 18.04 -2.97
N SER A 157 -3.01 17.19 -3.18
CA SER A 157 -2.93 16.09 -4.14
C SER A 157 -2.76 16.60 -5.58
N ALA A 158 -3.46 17.67 -5.96
CA ALA A 158 -3.31 18.29 -7.27
C ALA A 158 -1.90 18.88 -7.48
N ILE A 159 -1.34 19.54 -6.44
CA ILE A 159 0.02 20.08 -6.48
C ILE A 159 1.05 18.94 -6.66
N ALA A 160 0.91 17.86 -5.88
CA ALA A 160 1.82 16.72 -5.94
C ALA A 160 1.76 15.96 -7.27
N LEU A 161 0.57 15.86 -7.89
CA LEU A 161 0.44 15.28 -9.24
C LEU A 161 1.16 16.12 -10.30
N ALA A 162 1.17 17.44 -10.15
CA ALA A 162 1.81 18.35 -11.09
C ALA A 162 3.35 18.45 -10.95
N SER A 163 3.96 17.92 -9.88
CA SER A 163 5.39 18.09 -9.62
C SER A 163 6.08 16.78 -9.21
N SER A 164 7.09 16.37 -9.99
CA SER A 164 7.97 15.23 -9.64
C SER A 164 8.74 15.48 -8.35
N ASP A 165 9.20 16.70 -8.14
CA ASP A 165 10.02 17.06 -7.00
C ASP A 165 9.21 16.96 -5.70
N MET A 166 7.93 17.35 -5.75
CA MET A 166 7.02 17.19 -4.61
C MET A 166 6.74 15.71 -4.30
N ARG A 167 6.64 14.85 -5.32
CA ARG A 167 6.54 13.39 -5.09
C ARG A 167 7.80 12.82 -4.45
N GLY A 168 8.97 13.27 -4.89
CA GLY A 168 10.25 12.89 -4.28
C GLY A 168 10.32 13.32 -2.82
N ALA A 169 9.96 14.56 -2.53
CA ALA A 169 9.96 15.10 -1.17
C ALA A 169 8.95 14.38 -0.25
N ALA A 170 7.75 14.05 -0.75
CA ALA A 170 6.77 13.25 -0.03
C ALA A 170 7.30 11.83 0.28
N TRP A 171 7.98 11.21 -0.68
CA TRP A 171 8.60 9.88 -0.48
C TRP A 171 9.74 9.93 0.55
N THR A 172 10.57 10.98 0.52
CA THR A 172 11.62 11.20 1.52
C THR A 172 11.03 11.38 2.92
N LEU A 173 9.91 12.10 3.07
CA LEU A 173 9.24 12.25 4.36
C LEU A 173 8.62 10.92 4.85
N ASP A 174 8.15 10.07 3.93
CA ASP A 174 7.40 8.86 4.24
C ASP A 174 8.15 7.88 5.16
N LYS A 175 9.49 7.78 5.03
CA LYS A 175 10.33 6.91 5.88
C LYS A 175 10.18 7.22 7.38
N TRP A 176 9.90 8.48 7.73
CA TRP A 176 9.78 8.92 9.11
C TRP A 176 8.46 8.48 9.78
N LYS A 177 7.46 8.05 9.00
CA LYS A 177 6.11 7.76 9.52
C LYS A 177 6.03 6.45 10.29
N PHE A 178 6.81 5.43 9.94
CA PHE A 178 6.60 4.05 10.42
C PHE A 178 6.64 3.92 11.95
N LEU A 179 7.68 4.41 12.60
CA LEU A 179 7.84 4.28 14.06
C LEU A 179 6.78 5.06 14.86
N PRO A 180 6.56 6.38 14.65
CA PRO A 180 5.52 7.09 15.38
C PRO A 180 4.12 6.53 15.09
N LEU A 181 3.86 6.05 13.87
CA LEU A 181 2.62 5.38 13.49
C LEU A 181 2.41 4.08 14.27
N MET A 182 3.44 3.26 14.41
CA MET A 182 3.42 2.02 15.19
C MET A 182 3.12 2.28 16.67
N LEU A 183 3.75 3.31 17.26
CA LEU A 183 3.50 3.72 18.64
C LEU A 183 2.07 4.22 18.83
N ARG A 184 1.59 5.05 17.90
CA ARG A 184 0.25 5.61 17.97
C ARG A 184 -0.82 4.54 17.80
N ALA A 185 -0.64 3.64 16.84
CA ALA A 185 -1.53 2.50 16.64
C ALA A 185 -1.64 1.62 17.89
N LEU A 186 -0.53 1.37 18.60
CA LEU A 186 -0.55 0.59 19.84
C LEU A 186 -1.39 1.26 20.94
N ALA A 187 -1.32 2.60 21.04
CA ALA A 187 -2.07 3.39 22.00
C ALA A 187 -3.56 3.48 21.66
N ASP A 188 -3.90 3.59 20.38
CA ASP A 188 -5.27 3.79 19.91
C ASP A 188 -6.06 2.46 19.80
N ALA A 189 -5.37 1.31 19.69
CA ALA A 189 -6.02 0.01 19.55
C ALA A 189 -6.61 -0.52 20.87
N PRO A 190 -7.82 -1.14 20.85
CA PRO A 190 -8.39 -1.78 22.03
C PRO A 190 -7.43 -2.79 22.67
N LEU A 191 -7.32 -2.79 24.00
CA LEU A 191 -6.38 -3.64 24.74
C LEU A 191 -6.51 -5.14 24.40
N SER A 192 -7.72 -5.58 24.04
CA SER A 192 -8.03 -6.96 23.66
C SER A 192 -7.57 -7.33 22.25
N THR A 193 -7.14 -6.39 21.40
CA THR A 193 -6.77 -6.66 20.02
C THR A 193 -5.38 -7.30 19.94
N PRO A 194 -5.26 -8.58 19.51
CA PRO A 194 -3.97 -9.27 19.49
C PRO A 194 -3.10 -8.97 18.26
N TRP A 195 -3.70 -8.57 17.13
CA TRP A 195 -3.00 -8.39 15.87
C TRP A 195 -3.11 -6.97 15.33
N PHE A 196 -2.00 -6.47 14.81
CA PHE A 196 -1.91 -5.20 14.10
C PHE A 196 -1.50 -5.49 12.65
N LEU A 197 -2.31 -5.04 11.71
CA LEU A 197 -2.06 -5.16 10.28
C LEU A 197 -1.82 -3.77 9.70
N PHE A 198 -0.55 -3.46 9.46
CA PHE A 198 -0.10 -2.22 8.85
C PHE A 198 -0.15 -2.37 7.33
N ILE A 199 -0.85 -1.46 6.65
CA ILE A 199 -1.01 -1.42 5.21
C ILE A 199 -0.78 0.00 4.69
N GLU A 200 -0.43 0.13 3.42
CA GLU A 200 -0.37 1.41 2.73
C GLU A 200 -1.64 1.63 1.88
N ALA A 201 -1.84 2.86 1.40
CA ALA A 201 -3.03 3.23 0.62
C ALA A 201 -3.11 2.57 -0.78
N ASP A 202 -2.10 1.79 -1.16
CA ASP A 202 -2.08 0.95 -2.36
C ASP A 202 -2.00 -0.55 -2.03
N THR A 203 -2.23 -0.94 -0.78
CA THR A 203 -2.17 -2.33 -0.32
C THR A 203 -3.56 -2.95 -0.18
N GLY A 204 -3.86 -4.00 -0.97
CA GLY A 204 -5.09 -4.79 -0.84
C GLY A 204 -4.99 -5.90 0.20
N ILE A 205 -6.11 -6.28 0.84
CA ILE A 205 -6.19 -7.39 1.80
C ILE A 205 -7.15 -8.47 1.28
N VAL A 206 -6.68 -9.72 1.23
CA VAL A 206 -7.56 -10.89 1.06
C VAL A 206 -7.97 -11.41 2.44
N TRP A 207 -9.02 -10.81 3.02
CA TRP A 207 -9.41 -11.00 4.42
C TRP A 207 -9.55 -12.45 4.85
N THR A 208 -10.19 -13.29 4.04
CA THR A 208 -10.38 -14.72 4.36
C THR A 208 -9.06 -15.47 4.52
N ASN A 209 -8.05 -15.15 3.71
CA ASN A 209 -6.73 -15.76 3.82
C ASN A 209 -5.98 -15.24 5.05
N THR A 210 -5.98 -13.92 5.24
CA THR A 210 -5.32 -13.28 6.39
C THR A 210 -5.86 -13.84 7.71
N LEU A 211 -7.19 -13.87 7.89
CA LEU A 211 -7.81 -14.34 9.13
C LEU A 211 -7.55 -15.83 9.39
N ARG A 212 -7.66 -16.67 8.36
CA ARG A 212 -7.34 -18.11 8.48
C ARG A 212 -5.88 -18.35 8.83
N TRP A 213 -4.97 -17.53 8.32
CA TRP A 213 -3.55 -17.64 8.63
C TRP A 213 -3.27 -17.22 10.08
N LEU A 214 -3.78 -16.06 10.52
CA LEU A 214 -3.60 -15.56 11.89
C LEU A 214 -4.15 -16.52 12.95
N GLN A 215 -5.25 -17.22 12.68
CA GLN A 215 -5.82 -18.22 13.60
C GLN A 215 -4.90 -19.41 13.90
N ARG A 216 -3.87 -19.65 13.08
CA ARG A 216 -2.91 -20.73 13.27
C ARG A 216 -1.70 -20.32 14.12
N LEU A 217 -1.60 -19.04 14.46
CA LEU A 217 -0.46 -18.46 15.15
C LEU A 217 -0.81 -18.18 16.62
N ASP A 218 0.20 -18.27 17.49
CA ASP A 218 0.06 -17.88 18.90
C ASP A 218 0.36 -16.39 19.07
N ALA A 219 -0.70 -15.57 19.15
CA ALA A 219 -0.57 -14.11 19.29
C ALA A 219 0.06 -13.65 20.62
N ARG A 220 0.30 -14.57 21.57
CA ARG A 220 1.02 -14.27 22.83
C ARG A 220 2.54 -14.18 22.63
N GLN A 221 3.04 -14.67 21.50
CA GLN A 221 4.45 -14.56 21.14
C GLN A 221 4.72 -13.21 20.46
N ALA A 222 5.94 -12.70 20.58
CA ALA A 222 6.38 -11.50 19.87
C ALA A 222 6.69 -11.83 18.39
N LEU A 223 5.64 -11.83 17.58
CA LEU A 223 5.69 -12.14 16.14
C LEU A 223 5.67 -10.88 15.26
N TYR A 224 6.50 -10.92 14.21
CA TYR A 224 6.66 -9.90 13.17
C TYR A 224 6.71 -10.57 11.80
N PHE A 225 5.84 -10.15 10.88
CA PHE A 225 5.78 -10.67 9.52
C PHE A 225 5.64 -9.53 8.51
N GLY A 226 6.19 -9.72 7.32
CA GLY A 226 6.03 -8.82 6.18
C GLY A 226 6.75 -9.38 4.96
N GLY A 227 6.56 -8.79 3.79
CA GLY A 227 7.37 -9.10 2.62
C GLY A 227 8.81 -8.66 2.87
N GLN A 228 9.73 -9.62 2.98
CA GLN A 228 11.13 -9.33 3.30
C GLN A 228 11.78 -8.43 2.24
N ASN A 229 12.43 -7.38 2.72
CA ASN A 229 13.32 -6.49 1.96
C ASN A 229 14.55 -6.17 2.83
N TRP A 230 15.52 -5.44 2.30
CA TRP A 230 16.82 -5.24 2.92
C TRP A 230 17.21 -3.78 3.02
N LEU A 231 17.84 -3.41 4.13
CA LEU A 231 18.36 -2.09 4.42
C LEU A 231 19.87 -2.15 4.67
N ALA A 232 20.55 -1.01 4.46
CA ALA A 232 21.98 -0.80 4.73
C ALA A 232 22.87 -1.84 4.04
N ASP A 233 22.91 -1.79 2.70
CA ASP A 233 23.73 -2.68 1.87
C ASP A 233 23.51 -4.18 2.19
N ASP A 234 22.24 -4.59 2.24
CA ASP A 234 21.80 -5.97 2.48
C ASP A 234 22.08 -6.56 3.87
N ILE A 235 22.30 -5.70 4.88
CA ILE A 235 22.63 -6.16 6.24
C ILE A 235 21.37 -6.44 7.07
N PHE A 236 20.36 -5.58 7.00
CA PHE A 236 19.19 -5.65 7.89
C PHE A 236 17.93 -6.04 7.14
N PRO A 237 17.37 -7.25 7.35
CA PRO A 237 16.10 -7.62 6.75
C PRO A 237 14.95 -6.92 7.49
N PHE A 238 13.97 -6.43 6.74
CA PHE A 238 12.77 -5.80 7.28
C PHE A 238 11.54 -6.12 6.42
N GLY A 239 10.35 -5.93 6.98
CA GLY A 239 9.08 -6.05 6.27
C GLY A 239 8.78 -4.79 5.46
N HIS A 240 8.67 -4.94 4.15
CA HIS A 240 8.36 -3.88 3.21
C HIS A 240 6.93 -3.34 3.40
N GLY A 241 6.80 -2.03 3.60
CA GLY A 241 5.52 -1.39 3.91
C GLY A 241 4.41 -1.68 2.89
N GLY A 242 4.69 -1.52 1.59
CA GLY A 242 3.71 -1.80 0.52
C GLY A 242 3.29 -3.27 0.35
N THR A 243 3.97 -4.22 1.03
CA THR A 243 3.49 -5.63 1.10
C THR A 243 2.56 -5.89 2.28
N GLY A 244 2.41 -4.90 3.16
CA GLY A 244 1.81 -5.03 4.47
C GLY A 244 2.78 -5.64 5.49
N VAL A 245 2.60 -5.23 6.75
CA VAL A 245 3.34 -5.75 7.90
C VAL A 245 2.35 -6.17 8.98
N VAL A 246 2.57 -7.34 9.57
CA VAL A 246 1.74 -7.88 10.66
C VAL A 246 2.58 -7.99 11.91
N LEU A 247 2.12 -7.36 12.98
CA LEU A 247 2.69 -7.52 14.32
C LEU A 247 1.64 -8.10 15.28
N SER A 248 2.09 -9.02 16.11
CA SER A 248 1.39 -9.33 17.35
C SER A 248 1.51 -8.17 18.34
N ARG A 249 0.54 -8.02 19.26
CA ARG A 249 0.61 -7.01 20.32
C ARG A 249 1.90 -7.11 21.16
N PRO A 250 2.38 -8.28 21.61
CA PRO A 250 3.65 -8.39 22.33
C PRO A 250 4.87 -7.88 21.54
N ALA A 251 4.91 -8.10 20.23
CA ALA A 251 5.99 -7.57 19.39
C ALA A 251 5.95 -6.04 19.33
N LEU A 252 4.76 -5.45 19.16
CA LEU A 252 4.59 -4.00 19.09
C LEU A 252 4.88 -3.32 20.44
N VAL A 253 4.48 -3.94 21.55
CA VAL A 253 4.83 -3.50 22.92
C VAL A 253 6.34 -3.55 23.13
N ARG A 254 7.01 -4.62 22.67
CA ARG A 254 8.47 -4.74 22.76
C ARG A 254 9.18 -3.64 21.96
N LEU A 255 8.72 -3.35 20.74
CA LEU A 255 9.22 -2.23 19.94
C LEU A 255 9.07 -0.90 20.69
N ALA A 256 7.89 -0.63 21.25
CA ALA A 256 7.63 0.59 22.02
C ALA A 256 8.54 0.71 23.25
N GLY A 257 8.78 -0.40 23.95
CA GLY A 257 9.71 -0.46 25.07
C GLY A 257 11.16 -0.14 24.67
N MET A 258 11.63 -0.67 23.53
CA MET A 258 12.97 -0.39 23.00
C MET A 258 13.14 1.10 22.64
N LEU A 259 12.16 1.69 21.95
CA LEU A 259 12.19 3.11 21.60
C LEU A 259 12.16 4.04 22.81
N SER A 260 11.55 3.61 23.92
CA SER A 260 11.51 4.39 25.16
C SER A 260 12.81 4.27 25.98
N ALA A 261 13.49 3.12 25.89
CA ALA A 261 14.74 2.86 26.61
C ALA A 261 15.97 3.48 25.93
N GLU A 262 15.91 3.67 24.62
CA GLU A 262 16.95 4.32 23.82
C GLU A 262 16.42 5.64 23.23
N PRO A 263 16.30 6.73 24.02
CA PRO A 263 15.84 8.03 23.53
C PRO A 263 16.83 8.70 22.57
N ASP A 264 17.94 8.03 22.23
CA ASP A 264 18.97 8.58 21.35
C ASP A 264 18.49 8.59 19.89
N VAL A 265 18.11 9.78 19.46
CA VAL A 265 17.73 10.18 18.10
C VAL A 265 18.76 9.77 17.03
N SER A 266 19.98 9.40 17.43
CA SER A 266 21.03 8.92 16.52
C SER A 266 20.61 7.69 15.68
N ILE A 267 19.68 6.86 16.15
CA ILE A 267 19.13 5.73 15.37
C ILE A 267 18.25 6.23 14.22
N ILE A 268 17.41 7.24 14.46
CA ILE A 268 16.52 7.76 13.41
C ILE A 268 17.32 8.54 12.35
N LYS A 269 18.48 9.12 12.71
CA LYS A 269 19.40 9.75 11.75
C LYS A 269 20.12 8.75 10.82
N LYS A 270 20.13 7.45 11.16
CA LYS A 270 20.80 6.39 10.38
C LYS A 270 19.84 5.59 9.48
N LEU A 271 18.54 5.89 9.53
CA LEU A 271 17.49 5.36 8.64
C LEU A 271 17.23 6.34 7.49
#